data_AF-A0A368YGZ8-F1
#
_entry.id   AF-A0A368YGZ8-F1
#
_cell.length_a   1.000
_cell.length_b   1.000
_cell.length_c   1.000
_cell.angle_alpha   90.00
_cell.angle_beta   90.00
_cell.angle_gamma   90.00
#
_symmetry.space_group_name_H-M   'P 1'
#
loop_
_entity.id
_entity.type
_entity.pdbx_description
1 polymer ?
#
loop_
_entity_poly.entity_id
_entity_poly.type
_entity_poly.pdbx_seq_one_letter_code
_entity_poly.pdbx_strand_id
1 'polypeptide(L)'
;MLTAALHTKKAKQGESSNKTVRSDEFPAGRVSTKSLFTRMIALILLLVTSFGNLALAEEPTFAKLQSMCRDRKDQLDHGFCIGFVQAVALRVARENKHCQLLQKYIDSPNADLAFPDLIIDLDPQEYSGSALKSVEKFLLNRGCN
;
A
#
# COMPACT_ATOMS: atom_id res chain seq x y z
N MET A 1 24.17 7.53 -55.41
CA MET A 1 25.60 7.67 -55.07
C MET A 1 25.71 7.68 -53.55
N LEU A 2 26.44 6.85 -52.82
CA LEU A 2 27.24 5.64 -53.06
C LEU A 2 27.44 5.03 -51.65
N THR A 3 27.18 3.72 -51.47
CA THR A 3 28.00 2.72 -50.74
C THR A 3 28.20 2.84 -49.19
N ALA A 4 27.70 1.94 -48.33
CA ALA A 4 28.22 0.60 -47.92
C ALA A 4 29.66 0.67 -47.30
N ALA A 5 30.12 -0.08 -46.29
CA ALA A 5 29.75 -1.37 -45.73
C ALA A 5 30.63 -1.67 -44.47
N LEU A 6 30.17 -2.59 -43.62
CA LEU A 6 30.90 -3.68 -42.92
C LEU A 6 32.25 -3.43 -42.21
N HIS A 7 32.33 -3.87 -40.95
CA HIS A 7 33.29 -4.93 -40.60
C HIS A 7 32.85 -5.79 -39.40
N THR A 8 32.80 -7.08 -39.67
CA THR A 8 32.54 -8.25 -38.81
C THR A 8 33.84 -8.87 -38.27
N LYS A 9 33.76 -9.59 -37.14
CA LYS A 9 34.41 -10.89 -36.79
C LYS A 9 34.02 -11.22 -35.34
N LYS A 10 33.15 -12.20 -34.98
CA LYS A 10 33.20 -13.67 -35.08
C LYS A 10 34.52 -14.32 -34.64
N ALA A 11 34.47 -15.01 -33.50
CA ALA A 11 35.13 -16.29 -33.26
C ALA A 11 34.26 -17.12 -32.29
N LYS A 12 34.18 -18.42 -32.56
CA LYS A 12 33.26 -19.42 -32.04
C LYS A 12 34.12 -20.63 -31.64
N GLN A 13 33.59 -21.46 -30.75
CA GLN A 13 33.64 -22.94 -30.80
C GLN A 13 34.64 -23.70 -29.91
N GLY A 14 34.12 -24.82 -29.37
CA GLY A 14 34.77 -25.86 -28.57
C GLY A 14 33.93 -26.17 -27.32
N GLU A 15 32.87 -27.00 -27.34
CA GLU A 15 32.89 -28.48 -27.38
C GLU A 15 33.79 -29.07 -26.27
N SER A 16 33.43 -30.07 -25.46
CA SER A 16 32.50 -31.17 -25.59
C SER A 16 32.42 -31.93 -24.25
N SER A 17 31.42 -32.80 -24.16
CA SER A 17 31.49 -34.14 -23.54
C SER A 17 30.78 -34.38 -22.20
N ASN A 18 29.62 -34.98 -22.41
CA ASN A 18 28.75 -35.75 -21.55
C ASN A 18 29.43 -37.00 -20.95
N LYS A 19 29.23 -37.32 -19.66
CA LYS A 19 29.18 -38.72 -19.20
C LYS A 19 28.47 -38.94 -17.87
N THR A 20 27.57 -39.91 -17.91
CA THR A 20 26.59 -40.42 -16.94
C THR A 20 27.22 -41.35 -15.89
N VAL A 21 26.78 -41.18 -14.63
CA VAL A 21 26.53 -42.17 -13.53
C VAL A 21 27.64 -43.12 -13.04
N ARG A 22 27.95 -43.03 -11.72
CA ARG A 22 27.78 -44.14 -10.76
C ARG A 22 27.86 -43.66 -9.30
N SER A 23 26.99 -44.22 -8.47
CA SER A 23 26.99 -44.18 -7.01
C SER A 23 28.30 -44.71 -6.42
N ASP A 24 28.80 -44.09 -5.36
CA ASP A 24 28.95 -44.70 -4.02
C ASP A 24 29.80 -43.76 -3.12
N GLU A 25 29.65 -43.97 -1.80
CA GLU A 25 30.43 -43.42 -0.69
C GLU A 25 29.92 -42.14 0.02
N PHE A 26 29.17 -42.41 1.10
CA PHE A 26 29.09 -41.62 2.34
C PHE A 26 30.47 -41.09 2.79
N PRO A 27 30.55 -39.87 3.33
CA PRO A 27 30.64 -39.82 4.80
C PRO A 27 29.84 -38.69 5.45
N ALA A 28 29.47 -38.97 6.70
CA ALA A 28 28.71 -38.11 7.60
C ALA A 28 29.35 -36.73 7.81
N GLY A 29 28.66 -35.68 7.35
CA GLY A 29 28.96 -34.28 7.66
C GLY A 29 27.92 -33.72 8.63
N ARG A 30 28.36 -33.36 9.84
CA ARG A 30 27.55 -32.79 10.94
C ARG A 30 26.64 -31.66 10.44
N VAL A 31 25.33 -31.80 10.64
CA VAL A 31 24.38 -30.68 10.52
C VAL A 31 24.74 -29.63 11.57
N SER A 32 25.23 -28.47 11.11
CA SER A 32 25.44 -27.30 11.96
C SER A 32 24.09 -26.71 12.35
N THR A 33 23.51 -27.27 13.42
CA THR A 33 22.24 -26.85 14.03
C THR A 33 22.24 -25.39 14.50
N LYS A 34 23.41 -24.74 14.58
CA LYS A 34 23.54 -23.33 14.97
C LYS A 34 22.94 -22.36 13.93
N SER A 35 22.95 -22.73 12.64
CA SER A 35 22.52 -21.85 11.54
C SER A 35 21.00 -21.61 11.50
N LEU A 36 20.22 -22.60 11.93
CA LEU A 36 18.75 -22.53 11.91
C LEU A 36 18.21 -21.68 13.05
N PHE A 37 18.80 -21.76 14.25
CA PHE A 37 18.38 -20.96 15.41
C PHE A 37 18.61 -19.46 15.19
N THR A 38 19.74 -19.07 14.60
CA THR A 38 20.03 -17.65 14.31
C THR A 38 19.07 -17.07 13.29
N ARG A 39 18.64 -17.84 12.28
CA ARG A 39 17.65 -17.41 11.28
C ARG A 39 16.25 -17.25 11.88
N MET A 40 15.85 -18.15 12.79
CA MET A 40 14.58 -18.05 13.49
C MET A 40 14.52 -16.83 14.42
N ILE A 41 15.61 -16.55 15.14
CA ILE A 41 15.69 -15.35 16.01
C ILE A 41 15.65 -14.07 15.18
N ALA A 42 16.30 -14.03 14.02
CA ALA A 42 16.24 -12.88 13.11
C ALA A 42 14.82 -12.64 12.58
N LEU A 43 14.09 -13.69 12.21
CA LEU A 43 12.69 -13.60 11.78
C LEU A 43 11.77 -13.13 12.92
N ILE A 44 11.99 -13.61 14.14
CA ILE A 44 11.22 -13.19 15.33
C ILE A 44 11.50 -11.72 15.65
N LEU A 45 12.75 -11.27 15.60
CA LEU A 45 13.11 -9.86 15.82
C LEU A 45 12.49 -8.95 14.76
N LEU A 46 12.44 -9.37 13.49
CA LEU A 46 11.75 -8.68 12.40
C LEU A 46 10.23 -8.58 12.64
N LEU A 47 9.62 -9.65 13.14
CA LEU A 47 8.20 -9.64 13.50
C LEU A 47 7.92 -8.71 14.68
N VAL A 48 8.80 -8.69 15.69
CA VAL A 48 8.65 -7.84 16.89
C VAL A 48 8.83 -6.35 16.56
N THR A 49 9.71 -5.98 15.62
CA THR A 49 9.85 -4.58 15.19
C THR A 49 8.74 -4.10 14.26
N SER A 50 8.01 -5.00 13.59
CA SER A 50 6.79 -4.65 12.85
C SER A 50 5.57 -4.36 13.74
N PHE A 51 5.64 -4.63 15.04
CA PHE A 51 4.74 -4.05 16.05
C PHE A 51 5.30 -2.74 16.60
N GLY A 52 6.06 -2.00 15.79
CA GLY A 52 6.44 -0.62 16.07
C GLY A 52 5.20 0.14 16.51
N ASN A 53 5.35 0.85 17.63
CA ASN A 53 4.31 1.62 18.30
C ASN A 53 3.22 2.05 17.31
N LEU A 54 1.98 1.61 17.52
CA LEU A 54 0.83 2.41 17.09
C LEU A 54 0.95 3.72 17.87
N ALA A 55 1.85 4.60 17.44
CA ALA A 55 1.74 6.01 17.69
C ALA A 55 0.37 6.34 17.09
N LEU A 56 -0.63 6.41 17.97
CA LEU A 56 -1.96 6.84 17.62
C LEU A 56 -1.77 8.27 17.12
N ALA A 57 -1.57 8.41 15.82
CA ALA A 57 -1.38 9.71 15.20
C ALA A 57 -2.57 10.54 15.64
N GLU A 58 -2.30 11.66 16.29
CA GLU A 58 -3.34 12.54 16.83
C GLU A 58 -4.35 12.82 15.72
N GLU A 59 -5.63 12.56 15.99
CA GLU A 59 -6.67 12.71 14.97
C GLU A 59 -6.71 14.18 14.53
N PRO A 60 -6.61 14.46 13.21
CA PRO A 60 -6.64 15.83 12.74
C PRO A 60 -8.00 16.46 13.02
N THR A 61 -8.01 17.79 13.17
CA THR A 61 -9.26 18.55 13.08
C THR A 61 -9.81 18.49 11.66
N PHE A 62 -11.12 18.67 11.50
CA PHE A 62 -11.73 18.67 10.17
C PHE A 62 -11.15 19.76 9.26
N ALA A 63 -10.90 20.96 9.81
CA ALA A 63 -10.26 22.04 9.06
C ALA A 63 -8.84 21.67 8.58
N LYS A 64 -8.05 20.99 9.42
CA LYS A 64 -6.73 20.49 9.00
C LYS A 64 -6.88 19.42 7.92
N LEU A 65 -7.83 18.48 8.06
CA LEU A 65 -8.13 17.49 7.01
C LEU A 65 -8.48 18.17 5.68
N GLN A 66 -9.39 19.16 5.67
CA GLN A 66 -9.75 19.90 4.46
C GLN A 66 -8.54 20.57 3.81
N SER A 67 -7.65 21.16 4.61
CA SER A 67 -6.42 21.76 4.08
C SER A 67 -5.51 20.72 3.41
N MET A 68 -5.41 19.52 4.00
CA MET A 68 -4.63 18.40 3.45
C MET A 68 -5.25 17.86 2.16
N CYS A 69 -6.59 17.82 2.07
CA CYS A 69 -7.28 17.44 0.84
C CYS A 69 -7.06 18.48 -0.28
N ARG A 70 -7.05 19.77 0.06
CA ARG A 70 -6.92 20.88 -0.90
C ARG A 70 -5.51 21.03 -1.44
N ASP A 71 -4.48 20.78 -0.63
CA ASP A 71 -3.09 20.93 -1.06
C ASP A 71 -2.60 19.72 -1.86
N ARG A 72 -2.85 19.74 -3.17
CA ARG A 72 -2.37 18.71 -4.10
C ARG A 72 -0.86 18.76 -4.36
N LYS A 73 -0.13 19.78 -3.86
CA LYS A 73 1.33 19.90 -4.05
C LYS A 73 2.09 19.08 -3.02
N ASP A 74 1.56 18.99 -1.81
CA ASP A 74 2.08 18.11 -0.78
C ASP A 74 1.46 16.70 -0.95
N GLN A 75 2.23 15.81 -1.57
CA GLN A 75 1.78 14.44 -1.82
C GLN A 75 1.54 13.64 -0.54
N LEU A 76 2.21 13.99 0.58
CA LEU A 76 2.04 13.29 1.85
C LEU A 76 0.74 13.72 2.52
N ASP A 77 0.49 15.03 2.62
CA ASP A 77 -0.75 15.56 3.19
C ASP A 77 -1.95 15.14 2.32
N HIS A 78 -1.83 15.23 0.99
CA HIS A 78 -2.91 14.81 0.08
C HIS A 78 -3.18 13.31 0.17
N GLY A 79 -2.13 12.48 0.17
CA GLY A 79 -2.25 11.03 0.34
C GLY A 79 -2.86 10.65 1.69
N PHE A 80 -2.51 11.37 2.76
CA PHE A 80 -3.12 11.22 4.07
C PHE A 80 -4.62 11.51 4.02
N CYS A 81 -5.04 12.62 3.38
CA CYS A 81 -6.47 12.92 3.22
C CYS A 81 -7.21 11.78 2.50
N ILE A 82 -6.72 11.33 1.34
CA ILE A 82 -7.36 10.26 0.56
C ILE A 82 -7.54 9.01 1.43
N GLY A 83 -6.46 8.55 2.05
CA GLY A 83 -6.49 7.35 2.89
C GLY A 83 -7.42 7.49 4.09
N PHE A 84 -7.40 8.65 4.76
CA PHE A 84 -8.28 8.93 5.89
C PHE A 84 -9.75 8.85 5.48
N VAL A 85 -10.17 9.59 4.45
CA VAL A 85 -11.58 9.64 4.05
C VAL A 85 -12.05 8.29 3.53
N GLN A 86 -11.22 7.56 2.79
CA GLN A 86 -11.56 6.23 2.28
C GLN A 86 -11.70 5.20 3.41
N ALA A 87 -10.82 5.24 4.42
CA ALA A 87 -10.93 4.37 5.59
C ALA A 87 -12.23 4.61 6.36
N VAL A 88 -12.62 5.89 6.54
CA VAL A 88 -13.88 6.25 7.17
C VAL A 88 -15.08 5.81 6.32
N ALA A 89 -15.04 6.01 4.99
CA ALA A 89 -16.08 5.54 4.08
C ALA A 89 -16.30 4.03 4.15
N LEU A 90 -15.21 3.25 4.12
CA LEU A 90 -15.26 1.80 4.27
C LEU A 90 -15.84 1.38 5.63
N ARG A 91 -15.47 2.07 6.70
CA ARG A 91 -16.02 1.83 8.04
C ARG A 91 -17.53 2.07 8.06
N VAL A 92 -17.97 3.25 7.62
CA VAL A 92 -19.39 3.63 7.60
C VAL A 92 -20.21 2.66 6.77
N ALA A 93 -19.74 2.27 5.58
CA ALA A 93 -20.43 1.31 4.71
C ALA A 93 -20.56 -0.08 5.35
N ARG A 94 -19.51 -0.55 6.06
CA ARG A 94 -19.54 -1.84 6.77
C ARG A 94 -20.51 -1.84 7.95
N GLU A 95 -20.51 -0.75 8.72
CA GLU A 95 -21.36 -0.59 9.90
C GLU A 95 -22.83 -0.34 9.50
N ASN A 96 -23.09 0.25 8.33
CA ASN A 96 -24.42 0.64 7.87
C ASN A 96 -24.78 -0.03 6.54
N LYS A 97 -25.21 -1.29 6.61
CA LYS A 97 -25.52 -2.15 5.44
C LYS A 97 -26.61 -1.60 4.49
N HIS A 98 -27.39 -0.61 4.92
CA HIS A 98 -28.42 0.03 4.11
C HIS A 98 -27.87 1.15 3.20
N CYS A 99 -26.61 1.57 3.38
CA CYS A 99 -25.97 2.62 2.59
C CYS A 99 -25.45 2.09 1.23
N GLN A 100 -26.34 1.58 0.38
CA GLN A 100 -25.98 1.01 -0.92
C GLN A 100 -25.35 2.06 -1.85
N LEU A 101 -25.76 3.32 -1.74
CA LEU A 101 -25.18 4.41 -2.50
C LEU A 101 -23.71 4.63 -2.13
N LEU A 102 -23.40 4.69 -0.84
CA LEU A 102 -22.02 4.81 -0.36
C LEU A 102 -21.15 3.64 -0.82
N GLN A 103 -21.66 2.40 -0.73
CA GLN A 103 -20.94 1.21 -1.20
C GLN A 103 -20.64 1.31 -2.70
N LYS A 104 -21.62 1.72 -3.51
CA LYS A 104 -21.44 1.93 -4.95
C LYS A 104 -20.41 3.01 -5.26
N TYR A 105 -20.35 4.08 -4.46
CA TYR A 105 -19.32 5.11 -4.59
C TYR A 105 -17.93 4.58 -4.24
N ILE A 106 -17.79 3.77 -3.19
CA ILE A 106 -16.52 3.13 -2.82
C ILE A 106 -16.03 2.17 -3.91
N ASP A 107 -16.95 1.42 -4.53
CA ASP A 107 -16.63 0.46 -5.59
C ASP A 107 -16.37 1.13 -6.95
N SER A 108 -16.52 2.46 -7.04
CA SER A 108 -16.24 3.24 -8.24
C SER A 108 -14.73 3.36 -8.47
N PRO A 109 -14.25 3.26 -9.73
CA PRO A 109 -12.82 3.38 -10.04
C PRO A 109 -12.20 4.75 -9.73
N ASN A 110 -13.01 5.78 -9.44
CA ASN A 110 -12.55 7.13 -9.13
C ASN A 110 -12.90 7.57 -7.68
N ALA A 111 -13.21 6.62 -6.80
CA ALA A 111 -13.63 6.91 -5.42
C ALA A 111 -12.55 7.70 -4.64
N ASP A 112 -11.30 7.34 -4.87
CA ASP A 112 -10.09 7.96 -4.31
C ASP A 112 -9.95 9.44 -4.67
N LEU A 113 -10.47 9.87 -5.82
CA LEU A 113 -10.48 11.27 -6.25
C LEU A 113 -11.75 12.01 -5.81
N ALA A 114 -12.91 11.34 -5.85
CA ALA A 114 -14.19 11.97 -5.56
C ALA A 114 -14.36 12.32 -4.08
N PHE A 115 -13.91 11.44 -3.17
CA PHE A 115 -14.07 11.66 -1.74
C PHE A 115 -13.31 12.91 -1.23
N PRO A 116 -12.02 13.11 -1.53
CA PRO A 116 -11.31 14.33 -1.15
C PRO A 116 -11.99 15.60 -1.68
N ASP A 117 -12.41 15.59 -2.94
CA ASP A 117 -13.07 16.75 -3.56
C ASP A 117 -14.37 17.11 -2.83
N LEU A 118 -15.18 16.12 -2.46
CA LEU A 118 -16.39 16.32 -1.65
C LEU A 118 -16.08 16.92 -0.27
N ILE A 119 -14.97 16.53 0.36
CA ILE A 119 -14.58 17.03 1.69
C ILE A 119 -14.11 18.48 1.64
N ILE A 120 -13.41 18.90 0.58
CA ILE A 120 -12.90 20.27 0.41
C ILE A 120 -14.03 21.30 0.36
N ASP A 121 -15.20 20.90 -0.17
CA ASP A 121 -16.34 21.78 -0.42
C ASP A 121 -17.32 21.85 0.77
N LEU A 122 -17.07 21.11 1.86
CA LEU A 122 -17.94 21.15 3.05
C LEU A 122 -17.77 22.44 3.85
N ASP A 123 -18.89 22.96 4.36
CA ASP A 123 -18.89 24.11 5.25
C ASP A 123 -18.25 23.72 6.61
N PRO A 124 -17.13 24.35 7.01
CA PRO A 124 -16.50 24.09 8.30
C PRO A 124 -17.40 24.40 9.51
N GLN A 125 -18.44 25.23 9.35
CA GLN A 125 -19.40 25.52 10.42
C GLN A 125 -20.35 24.35 10.67
N GLU A 126 -20.78 23.66 9.61
CA GLU A 126 -21.64 22.47 9.71
C GLU A 126 -20.87 21.23 10.19
N TYR A 127 -19.58 21.18 9.83
CA TYR A 127 -18.67 20.07 10.08
C TYR A 127 -17.48 20.58 10.89
N SER A 128 -17.67 20.77 12.20
CA SER A 128 -16.63 21.26 13.11
C SER A 128 -16.12 20.19 14.07
N GLY A 129 -14.89 20.37 14.53
CA GLY A 129 -14.24 19.49 15.51
C GLY A 129 -13.38 18.40 14.86
N SER A 130 -13.57 17.16 15.29
CA SER A 130 -12.73 16.03 14.88
C SER A 130 -13.02 15.65 13.43
N ALA A 131 -11.97 15.30 12.68
CA ALA A 131 -12.09 14.91 11.28
C ALA A 131 -12.93 13.64 11.11
N LEU A 132 -12.76 12.65 11.98
CA LEU A 132 -13.48 11.38 11.96
C LEU A 132 -14.99 11.61 12.06
N LYS A 133 -15.44 12.31 13.12
CA LYS A 133 -16.86 12.57 13.34
C LYS A 133 -17.48 13.38 12.20
N SER A 134 -16.74 14.34 11.68
CA SER A 134 -17.22 15.22 10.60
C SER A 134 -17.39 14.44 9.28
N VAL A 135 -16.41 13.63 8.91
CA VAL A 135 -16.46 12.78 7.72
C VAL A 135 -17.54 11.69 7.88
N GLU A 136 -17.64 11.05 9.04
CA GLU A 136 -18.71 10.08 9.33
C GLU A 136 -20.10 10.72 9.18
N LYS A 137 -20.32 11.90 9.78
CA LYS A 137 -21.57 12.65 9.65
C LYS A 137 -21.90 12.96 8.18
N PHE A 138 -20.92 13.40 7.40
CA PHE A 138 -21.12 13.70 5.99
C PHE A 138 -21.55 12.45 5.20
N LEU A 139 -20.84 11.35 5.37
CA LEU A 139 -21.09 10.10 4.64
C LEU A 139 -22.42 9.46 5.03
N LEU A 140 -22.82 9.55 6.31
CA LEU A 140 -24.15 9.12 6.75
C LEU A 140 -25.25 9.97 6.12
N ASN A 141 -25.10 11.30 6.15
CA ASN A 141 -26.13 12.20 5.64
C ASN A 141 -26.31 12.12 4.11
N ARG A 142 -25.24 11.84 3.35
CA ARG A 142 -25.25 11.85 1.87
C ARG A 142 -25.23 10.46 1.24
N GLY A 143 -24.66 9.46 1.92
CA GLY A 143 -24.44 8.11 1.39
C GLY A 143 -25.47 7.07 1.85
N CYS A 144 -26.30 7.40 2.83
CA CYS A 144 -27.23 6.47 3.48
C CYS A 144 -28.71 6.92 3.45
N ASN A 145 -28.99 8.08 2.84
CA ASN A 145 -30.31 8.69 2.76
C ASN A 145 -30.95 8.47 1.38
#